data_AF-A0A3C0L815-F1
#
_entry.id   AF-A0A3C0L815-F1
#
_cell.length_a   1.000
_cell.length_b   1.000
_cell.length_c   1.000
_cell.angle_alpha   90.00
_cell.angle_beta   90.00
_cell.angle_gamma   90.00
#
_symmetry.space_group_name_H-M   'P 1'
#
loop_
_entity.id
_entity.type
_entity.pdbx_description
1 polymer ?
#
loop_
_entity_poly.entity_id
_entity_poly.type
_entity_poly.pdbx_seq_one_letter_code
_entity_poly.pdbx_strand_id
1 'polypeptide(L)'
;MIKVIKLTLSLIVLIITYFSIFTNRRIRATSAFFGAILTIILGLITFDKAITYIDFNKLGIIIGMMIFTIIAKESGIFQYLALKVIKYSKGNPLILLITLSLLAGFLSSILDEITTLLFLANITLAITYILGISPLPFLISEIIFSNIGGLATYIGTPVDIMIGSAANLNFYDFIYHMTPISLILITVNTFYLINLFKDTLRKNNIPTEIISRLNKIDEKKAITNPALFKNSLLILSIVLIASFFSHIINLNLAIIYLSGAIILLIISQDRPDEIYAQIDWRVIFFLIGLNVLAGTLVENGLIEIISSKLLSFSGENLNFLSFITLGLSTFMSSFFDNIPIVALTIPIIENISHHLGSTTITVLWWALALGANIGANGTLIGTASNLIVADIAEKNNQPIPFWYFVKVALPLVILNFFISLIYVYLRYLT
;
A
#
# COMPACT_ATOMS: atom_id res chain seq x y z
N MET A 1 32.27 24.08 -10.67
CA MET A 1 31.75 23.78 -12.02
C MET A 1 31.24 22.33 -12.15
N ILE A 2 32.06 21.31 -11.89
CA ILE A 2 31.66 19.89 -12.03
C ILE A 2 30.45 19.50 -11.15
N LYS A 3 30.42 19.91 -9.87
CA LYS A 3 29.29 19.62 -8.96
C LYS A 3 27.95 20.20 -9.45
N VAL A 4 27.99 21.42 -10.02
CA VAL A 4 26.80 22.08 -10.59
C VAL A 4 26.33 21.34 -11.84
N ILE A 5 27.24 20.96 -12.73
CA ILE A 5 26.91 20.17 -13.94
C ILE A 5 26.28 18.83 -13.54
N LYS A 6 26.86 18.11 -12.58
CA LYS A 6 26.28 16.85 -12.08
C LYS A 6 24.89 17.05 -11.48
N LEU A 7 24.71 18.08 -10.64
CA LEU A 7 23.41 18.40 -10.06
C LEU A 7 22.36 18.71 -11.14
N THR A 8 22.70 19.53 -12.14
CA THR A 8 21.79 19.86 -13.25
C THR A 8 21.44 18.62 -14.08
N LEU A 9 22.42 17.78 -14.41
CA LEU A 9 22.18 16.52 -15.12
C LEU A 9 21.32 15.55 -14.30
N SER A 10 21.56 15.42 -13.00
CA SER A 10 20.73 14.62 -12.09
C SER A 10 19.29 15.09 -12.08
N LEU A 11 19.06 16.41 -12.04
CA LEU A 11 17.71 16.99 -12.13
C LEU A 11 17.04 16.69 -13.47
N ILE A 12 17.76 16.83 -14.58
CA ILE A 12 17.21 16.54 -15.92
C ILE A 12 16.79 15.07 -16.02
N VAL A 13 17.68 14.14 -15.64
CA VAL A 13 17.39 12.70 -15.67
C VAL A 13 16.21 12.38 -14.76
N LEU A 14 16.16 12.95 -13.56
CA LEU A 14 15.07 12.75 -12.62
C LEU A 14 13.74 13.26 -13.17
N ILE A 15 13.69 14.49 -13.67
CA ILE A 15 12.46 15.09 -14.20
C ILE A 15 11.92 14.24 -15.36
N ILE A 16 12.78 13.83 -16.30
CA ILE A 16 12.38 12.98 -17.42
C ILE A 16 11.88 11.62 -16.93
N THR A 17 12.57 11.02 -15.95
CA THR A 17 12.22 9.70 -15.43
C THR A 17 10.90 9.73 -14.66
N TYR A 18 10.71 10.68 -13.74
CA TYR A 18 9.48 10.83 -12.97
C TYR A 18 8.30 11.23 -13.86
N PHE A 19 8.53 12.13 -14.83
CA PHE A 19 7.52 12.43 -15.83
C PHE A 19 7.08 11.17 -16.59
N SER A 20 8.02 10.30 -16.96
CA SER A 20 7.74 9.03 -17.64
C SER A 20 7.00 8.03 -16.73
N ILE A 21 7.37 7.96 -15.44
CA ILE A 21 6.71 7.14 -14.41
C ILE A 21 5.24 7.57 -14.25
N PHE A 22 4.98 8.88 -14.17
CA PHE A 22 3.63 9.41 -13.95
C PHE A 22 2.76 9.41 -15.21
N THR A 23 3.35 9.57 -16.40
CA THR A 23 2.60 9.64 -17.66
C THR A 23 2.25 8.25 -18.20
N ASN A 24 3.18 7.28 -18.11
CA ASN A 24 2.99 5.97 -18.75
C ASN A 24 3.09 4.81 -17.75
N ARG A 25 1.91 4.34 -17.34
CA ARG A 25 1.70 3.30 -16.33
C ARG A 25 2.33 1.96 -16.68
N ARG A 26 2.35 1.57 -17.97
CA ARG A 26 2.85 0.26 -18.39
C ARG A 26 4.38 0.14 -18.33
N ILE A 27 5.09 1.27 -18.48
CA ILE A 27 6.55 1.29 -18.49
C ILE A 27 7.15 1.83 -17.19
N ARG A 28 6.35 2.12 -16.16
CA ARG A 28 6.84 2.77 -14.92
C ARG A 28 8.07 2.10 -14.31
N ALA A 29 8.07 0.77 -14.24
CA ALA A 29 9.18 -0.02 -13.70
C ALA A 29 10.43 0.11 -14.59
N THR A 30 10.22 -0.02 -15.91
CA THR A 30 11.26 0.16 -16.92
C THR A 30 11.84 1.57 -16.88
N SER A 31 11.01 2.61 -16.74
CA SER A 31 11.42 4.00 -16.65
C SER A 31 12.30 4.25 -15.42
N ALA A 32 11.87 3.79 -14.24
CA ALA A 32 12.67 3.94 -13.01
C ALA A 32 14.02 3.21 -13.11
N PHE A 33 14.00 1.96 -13.60
CA PHE A 33 15.21 1.16 -13.73
C PHE A 33 16.16 1.70 -14.80
N PHE A 34 15.64 2.14 -15.95
CA PHE A 34 16.42 2.80 -16.99
C PHE A 34 17.02 4.11 -16.50
N GLY A 35 16.24 4.94 -15.80
CA GLY A 35 16.73 6.17 -15.20
C GLY A 35 17.89 5.92 -14.23
N ALA A 36 17.78 4.90 -13.37
CA ALA A 36 18.86 4.48 -12.47
C ALA A 36 20.13 4.02 -13.19
N ILE A 37 19.99 3.24 -14.28
CA ILE A 37 21.15 2.85 -15.09
C ILE A 37 21.78 4.08 -15.74
N LEU A 38 20.96 5.01 -16.24
CA LEU A 38 21.42 6.23 -16.87
C LEU A 38 22.22 7.12 -15.91
N THR A 39 21.82 7.24 -14.64
CA THR A 39 22.59 8.01 -13.65
C THR A 39 23.97 7.41 -13.38
N ILE A 40 24.09 6.08 -13.41
CA ILE A 40 25.38 5.38 -13.28
C ILE A 40 26.25 5.61 -14.53
N ILE A 41 25.70 5.42 -15.74
CA ILE A 41 26.43 5.61 -17.00
C ILE A 41 26.95 7.05 -17.14
N LEU A 42 26.15 8.03 -16.73
CA LEU A 42 26.52 9.45 -16.75
C LEU A 42 27.51 9.85 -15.63
N GLY A 43 27.90 8.92 -14.76
CA GLY A 43 28.83 9.18 -13.65
C GLY A 43 28.26 10.11 -12.57
N LEU A 44 26.94 10.18 -12.44
CA LEU A 44 26.24 10.97 -11.42
C LEU A 44 26.28 10.26 -10.06
N ILE A 45 26.37 8.94 -10.07
CA ILE A 45 26.63 8.07 -8.92
C ILE A 45 27.50 6.89 -9.39
N THR A 46 28.38 6.37 -8.53
CA THR A 46 29.15 5.16 -8.84
C THR A 46 28.30 3.91 -8.60
N PHE A 47 28.63 2.80 -9.26
CA PHE A 47 27.93 1.53 -9.07
C PHE A 47 27.94 1.07 -7.61
N ASP A 48 29.11 1.12 -6.96
CA ASP A 48 29.25 0.70 -5.56
C ASP A 48 28.36 1.53 -4.62
N LYS A 49 28.32 2.86 -4.82
CA LYS A 49 27.45 3.75 -4.06
C LYS A 49 25.97 3.48 -4.37
N ALA A 50 25.61 3.29 -5.64
CA ALA A 50 24.24 2.99 -6.04
C ALA A 50 23.70 1.73 -5.34
N ILE A 51 24.52 0.68 -5.20
CA ILE A 51 24.13 -0.53 -4.46
C ILE A 51 23.83 -0.24 -2.99
N THR A 52 24.56 0.66 -2.33
CA THR A 52 24.30 0.97 -0.91
C THR A 52 22.94 1.60 -0.66
N TYR A 53 22.33 2.23 -1.67
CA TYR A 53 20.97 2.76 -1.57
C TYR A 53 19.89 1.68 -1.77
N ILE A 54 20.24 0.49 -2.26
CA ILE A 54 19.29 -0.61 -2.43
C ILE A 54 19.10 -1.31 -1.08
N ASP A 55 17.90 -1.18 -0.54
CA ASP A 55 17.54 -1.82 0.72
C ASP A 55 16.99 -3.24 0.49
N PHE A 56 17.85 -4.22 0.74
CA PHE A 56 17.49 -5.64 0.64
C PHE A 56 16.53 -6.12 1.73
N ASN A 57 16.41 -5.41 2.86
CA ASN A 57 15.41 -5.74 3.88
C ASN A 57 14.01 -5.45 3.32
N LYS A 58 13.80 -4.25 2.76
CA LYS A 58 12.54 -3.89 2.08
C LYS A 58 12.18 -4.87 0.96
N LEU A 59 13.14 -5.18 0.08
CA LEU A 59 12.91 -6.12 -1.02
C LEU A 59 12.61 -7.53 -0.54
N GLY A 60 13.32 -8.02 0.48
CA GLY A 60 13.11 -9.34 1.06
C GLY A 60 11.73 -9.50 1.70
N ILE A 61 11.24 -8.48 2.41
CA ILE A 61 9.87 -8.49 2.96
C ILE A 61 8.85 -8.61 1.84
N ILE A 62 8.95 -7.78 0.80
CA ILE A 62 8.00 -7.75 -0.32
C ILE A 62 8.01 -9.08 -1.08
N ILE A 63 9.19 -9.62 -1.40
CA ILE A 63 9.31 -10.92 -2.09
C ILE A 63 8.72 -12.05 -1.23
N GLY A 64 9.08 -12.09 0.07
CA GLY A 64 8.57 -13.11 1.00
C GLY A 64 7.04 -13.05 1.10
N MET A 65 6.47 -11.86 1.21
CA MET A 65 5.02 -11.69 1.23
C MET A 65 4.36 -12.08 -0.08
N MET A 66 4.89 -11.69 -1.24
CA MET A 66 4.32 -12.10 -2.53
C MET A 66 4.28 -13.62 -2.67
N ILE A 67 5.40 -14.30 -2.37
CA ILE A 67 5.47 -15.78 -2.41
C ILE A 67 4.44 -16.36 -1.44
N PHE A 68 4.39 -15.87 -0.20
CA PHE A 68 3.44 -16.32 0.80
C PHE A 68 1.99 -16.17 0.31
N THR A 69 1.61 -14.99 -0.18
CA THR A 69 0.22 -14.70 -0.60
C THR A 69 -0.17 -15.51 -1.84
N ILE A 70 0.74 -15.70 -2.79
CA ILE A 70 0.50 -16.54 -3.99
C ILE A 70 0.14 -17.97 -3.56
N ILE A 71 0.95 -18.58 -2.68
CA ILE A 71 0.71 -19.94 -2.19
C ILE A 71 -0.56 -20.00 -1.31
N ALA A 72 -0.75 -19.04 -0.41
CA ALA A 72 -1.92 -18.98 0.45
C ALA A 72 -3.22 -18.84 -0.35
N LYS A 73 -3.20 -18.13 -1.48
CA LYS A 73 -4.34 -18.03 -2.39
C LYS A 73 -4.71 -19.40 -2.98
N GLU A 74 -3.74 -20.24 -3.32
CA GLU A 74 -4.00 -21.57 -3.86
C GLU A 74 -4.73 -22.49 -2.87
N SER A 75 -4.71 -22.16 -1.58
CA SER A 75 -5.48 -22.84 -0.54
C SER A 75 -6.98 -22.52 -0.54
N GLY A 76 -7.42 -21.54 -1.33
CA GLY A 76 -8.81 -21.07 -1.37
C GLY A 76 -9.19 -20.14 -0.20
N ILE A 77 -8.21 -19.59 0.54
CA ILE A 77 -8.47 -18.76 1.72
C ILE A 77 -9.30 -17.51 1.40
N PHE A 78 -9.01 -16.82 0.30
CA PHE A 78 -9.73 -15.62 -0.13
C PHE A 78 -11.19 -15.94 -0.49
N GLN A 79 -11.41 -17.01 -1.24
CA GLN A 79 -12.75 -17.47 -1.63
C GLN A 79 -13.56 -17.90 -0.40
N TYR A 80 -12.94 -18.65 0.52
CA TYR A 80 -13.58 -19.04 1.78
C TYR A 80 -14.04 -17.82 2.59
N LEU A 81 -13.15 -16.84 2.80
CA LEU A 81 -13.47 -15.64 3.57
C LEU A 81 -14.55 -14.78 2.90
N ALA A 82 -14.48 -14.61 1.58
CA ALA A 82 -15.48 -13.86 0.83
C ALA A 82 -16.86 -14.55 0.91
N LEU A 83 -16.95 -15.87 0.71
CA LEU A 83 -18.21 -16.59 0.85
C LEU A 83 -18.81 -16.47 2.26
N LYS A 84 -17.96 -16.51 3.29
CA LYS A 84 -18.39 -16.30 4.68
C LYS A 84 -18.97 -14.91 4.90
N VAL A 85 -18.34 -13.89 4.34
CA VAL A 85 -18.80 -12.50 4.37
C VAL A 85 -20.13 -12.32 3.64
N ILE A 86 -20.33 -12.96 2.47
CA ILE A 86 -21.60 -12.94 1.75
C ILE A 86 -22.72 -13.53 2.60
N LYS A 87 -22.50 -14.71 3.18
CA LYS A 87 -23.51 -15.36 4.02
C LYS A 87 -23.88 -14.51 5.22
N TYR A 88 -22.88 -13.87 5.84
CA TYR A 88 -23.11 -12.96 6.95
C TYR A 88 -23.98 -11.76 6.54
N SER A 89 -23.85 -11.28 5.29
CA SER A 89 -24.67 -10.18 4.77
C SER A 89 -26.16 -10.51 4.68
N LYS A 90 -26.53 -11.81 4.65
CA LYS A 90 -27.92 -12.31 4.50
C LYS A 90 -28.67 -11.67 3.34
N GLY A 91 -27.95 -11.31 2.26
CA GLY A 91 -28.53 -10.66 1.08
C GLY A 91 -28.85 -9.18 1.27
N ASN A 92 -28.34 -8.51 2.30
CA ASN A 92 -28.41 -7.06 2.44
C ASN A 92 -27.20 -6.40 1.76
N PRO A 93 -27.38 -5.63 0.66
CA PRO A 93 -26.26 -5.03 -0.06
C PRO A 93 -25.43 -4.04 0.75
N LEU A 94 -26.04 -3.34 1.72
CA LEU A 94 -25.29 -2.43 2.60
C LEU A 94 -24.42 -3.19 3.59
N ILE A 95 -24.94 -4.27 4.18
CA ILE A 95 -24.13 -5.13 5.05
C ILE A 95 -22.99 -5.74 4.23
N LEU A 96 -23.28 -6.21 3.02
CA LEU A 96 -22.28 -6.76 2.10
C LEU A 96 -21.19 -5.73 1.76
N LEU A 97 -21.56 -4.46 1.52
CA LEU A 97 -20.60 -3.39 1.24
C LEU A 97 -19.65 -3.20 2.42
N ILE A 98 -20.20 -3.09 3.62
CA ILE A 98 -19.42 -2.88 4.85
C ILE A 98 -18.50 -4.07 5.08
N THR A 99 -19.01 -5.30 4.99
CA THR A 99 -18.24 -6.49 5.33
C THR A 99 -17.18 -6.83 4.30
N LEU A 100 -17.41 -6.61 3.00
CA LEU A 100 -16.37 -6.74 1.97
C LEU A 100 -15.30 -5.65 2.13
N SER A 101 -15.70 -4.42 2.42
CA SER A 101 -14.75 -3.32 2.65
C SER A 101 -13.86 -3.60 3.88
N LEU A 102 -14.47 -4.03 4.99
CA LEU A 102 -13.74 -4.42 6.19
C LEU A 102 -12.84 -5.64 5.94
N LEU A 103 -13.27 -6.60 5.12
CA LEU A 103 -12.43 -7.72 4.72
C LEU A 103 -11.21 -7.24 3.90
N ALA A 104 -11.40 -6.32 2.97
CA ALA A 104 -10.30 -5.73 2.18
C ALA A 104 -9.29 -5.02 3.08
N GLY A 105 -9.76 -4.14 3.97
CA GLY A 105 -8.86 -3.45 4.90
C GLY A 105 -8.16 -4.40 5.88
N PHE A 106 -8.87 -5.40 6.40
CA PHE A 106 -8.27 -6.40 7.28
C PHE A 106 -7.21 -7.22 6.56
N LEU A 107 -7.52 -7.80 5.39
CA LEU A 107 -6.55 -8.60 4.64
C LEU A 107 -5.33 -7.76 4.23
N SER A 108 -5.55 -6.52 3.77
CA SER A 108 -4.46 -5.59 3.42
C SER A 108 -3.58 -5.23 4.62
N SER A 109 -4.10 -5.27 5.85
CA SER A 109 -3.29 -5.02 7.05
C SER A 109 -2.33 -6.17 7.41
N ILE A 110 -2.51 -7.37 6.85
CA ILE A 110 -1.72 -8.57 7.20
C ILE A 110 -1.10 -9.28 5.98
N LEU A 111 -1.55 -8.94 4.77
CA LEU A 111 -1.10 -9.46 3.48
C LEU A 111 -0.78 -8.28 2.57
N ASP A 112 -0.22 -8.55 1.40
CA ASP A 112 0.06 -7.49 0.42
C ASP A 112 -1.24 -6.97 -0.21
N GLU A 113 -1.32 -5.64 -0.29
CA GLU A 113 -2.48 -4.92 -0.82
C GLU A 113 -2.82 -5.31 -2.27
N ILE A 114 -1.80 -5.45 -3.13
CA ILE A 114 -1.98 -5.69 -4.57
C ILE A 114 -2.68 -7.02 -4.81
N THR A 115 -2.17 -8.10 -4.22
CA THR A 115 -2.74 -9.44 -4.38
C THR A 115 -4.09 -9.54 -3.71
N THR A 116 -4.27 -8.91 -2.54
CA THR A 116 -5.55 -8.84 -1.84
C THR A 116 -6.65 -8.22 -2.71
N LEU A 117 -6.41 -7.05 -3.29
CA LEU A 117 -7.39 -6.38 -4.15
C LEU A 117 -7.60 -7.11 -5.48
N LEU A 118 -6.56 -7.70 -6.07
CA LEU A 118 -6.69 -8.54 -7.25
C LEU A 118 -7.71 -9.67 -7.03
N PHE A 119 -7.68 -10.33 -5.87
CA PHE A 119 -8.62 -11.42 -5.57
C PHE A 119 -9.99 -10.91 -5.18
N LEU A 120 -10.07 -9.94 -4.27
CA LEU A 120 -11.36 -9.43 -3.81
C LEU A 120 -12.14 -8.80 -4.95
N ALA A 121 -11.52 -8.02 -5.84
CA ALA A 121 -12.22 -7.43 -6.97
C ALA A 121 -12.87 -8.49 -7.89
N ASN A 122 -12.14 -9.56 -8.22
CA ASN A 122 -12.68 -10.66 -9.03
C ASN A 122 -13.85 -11.38 -8.32
N ILE A 123 -13.71 -11.62 -7.02
CA ILE A 123 -14.76 -12.24 -6.23
C ILE A 123 -15.99 -11.33 -6.15
N THR A 124 -15.79 -10.05 -5.87
CA THR A 124 -16.85 -9.04 -5.77
C THR A 124 -17.59 -8.87 -7.08
N LEU A 125 -16.90 -8.89 -8.23
CA LEU A 125 -17.55 -8.93 -9.54
C LEU A 125 -18.43 -10.17 -9.72
N ALA A 126 -17.93 -11.35 -9.37
CA ALA A 126 -18.72 -12.58 -9.46
C ALA A 126 -19.96 -12.54 -8.55
N ILE A 127 -19.81 -12.05 -7.32
CA ILE A 127 -20.90 -11.96 -6.34
C ILE A 127 -21.97 -10.97 -6.81
N THR A 128 -21.54 -9.77 -7.20
CA THR A 128 -22.45 -8.70 -7.63
C THR A 128 -23.18 -9.07 -8.92
N TYR A 129 -22.52 -9.80 -9.82
CA TYR A 129 -23.16 -10.42 -10.98
C TYR A 129 -24.24 -11.43 -10.57
N ILE A 130 -23.95 -12.35 -9.64
CA ILE A 130 -24.93 -13.32 -9.12
C ILE A 130 -26.12 -12.61 -8.45
N LEU A 131 -25.85 -11.53 -7.72
CA LEU A 131 -26.87 -10.75 -7.01
C LEU A 131 -27.66 -9.80 -7.92
N GLY A 132 -27.23 -9.59 -9.17
CA GLY A 132 -27.84 -8.64 -10.10
C GLY A 132 -27.72 -7.18 -9.65
N ILE A 133 -26.64 -6.83 -8.93
CA ILE A 133 -26.38 -5.48 -8.42
C ILE A 133 -25.12 -4.89 -9.03
N SER A 134 -25.01 -3.56 -9.04
CA SER A 134 -23.79 -2.90 -9.54
C SER A 134 -22.58 -3.19 -8.63
N PRO A 135 -21.43 -3.61 -9.19
CA PRO A 135 -20.19 -3.81 -8.42
C PRO A 135 -19.53 -2.51 -7.97
N LEU A 136 -19.85 -1.39 -8.62
CA LEU A 136 -19.12 -0.14 -8.51
C LEU A 136 -18.98 0.38 -7.06
N PRO A 137 -20.04 0.39 -6.21
CA PRO A 137 -19.91 0.78 -4.82
C PRO A 137 -18.95 -0.10 -4.03
N PHE A 138 -18.94 -1.41 -4.31
CA PHE A 138 -18.12 -2.39 -3.60
C PHE A 138 -16.65 -2.23 -3.96
N LEU A 139 -16.33 -2.17 -5.26
CA LEU A 139 -14.95 -2.03 -5.74
C LEU A 139 -14.29 -0.73 -5.26
N ILE A 140 -15.03 0.39 -5.27
CA ILE A 140 -14.53 1.67 -4.76
C ILE A 140 -14.27 1.58 -3.25
N SER A 141 -15.19 0.95 -2.51
CA SER A 141 -15.07 0.82 -1.05
C SER A 141 -13.91 -0.12 -0.66
N GLU A 142 -13.72 -1.21 -1.40
CA GLU A 142 -12.59 -2.14 -1.23
C GLU A 142 -11.25 -1.44 -1.45
N ILE A 143 -11.12 -0.65 -2.51
CA ILE A 143 -9.93 0.18 -2.77
C ILE A 143 -9.63 1.07 -1.56
N ILE A 144 -10.63 1.85 -1.11
CA ILE A 144 -10.46 2.81 -0.02
C ILE A 144 -10.05 2.10 1.27
N PHE A 145 -10.72 1.01 1.61
CA PHE A 145 -10.45 0.28 2.83
C PHE A 145 -9.14 -0.48 2.78
N SER A 146 -8.73 -0.98 1.61
CA SER A 146 -7.44 -1.67 1.44
C SER A 146 -6.27 -0.73 1.73
N ASN A 147 -6.29 0.50 1.21
CA ASN A 147 -5.26 1.51 1.49
C ASN A 147 -5.25 1.92 2.98
N ILE A 148 -6.43 2.19 3.56
CA ILE A 148 -6.54 2.64 4.97
C ILE A 148 -6.28 1.49 5.97
N GLY A 149 -6.61 0.25 5.59
CA GLY A 149 -6.29 -0.94 6.37
C GLY A 149 -4.81 -1.31 6.28
N GLY A 150 -4.21 -1.21 5.09
CA GLY A 150 -2.78 -1.45 4.87
C GLY A 150 -1.89 -0.54 5.70
N LEU A 151 -2.27 0.74 5.83
CA LEU A 151 -1.67 1.73 6.74
C LEU A 151 -1.51 1.25 8.19
N ALA A 152 -2.38 0.35 8.67
CA ALA A 152 -2.43 -0.03 10.08
C ALA A 152 -1.18 -0.76 10.57
N THR A 153 -0.44 -1.42 9.67
CA THR A 153 0.71 -2.26 10.01
C THR A 153 1.90 -1.96 9.11
N TYR A 154 3.08 -2.38 9.56
CA TYR A 154 4.34 -2.16 8.83
C TYR A 154 4.32 -2.76 7.41
N ILE A 155 3.62 -3.87 7.23
CA ILE A 155 3.70 -4.68 6.02
C ILE A 155 2.51 -4.55 5.08
N GLY A 156 1.48 -3.80 5.47
CA GLY A 156 0.27 -3.73 4.66
C GLY A 156 0.49 -3.08 3.29
N THR A 157 1.40 -2.09 3.22
CA THR A 157 1.75 -1.44 1.96
C THR A 157 3.26 -1.36 1.71
N PRO A 158 3.70 -1.32 0.44
CA PRO A 158 5.12 -1.09 0.12
C PRO A 158 5.66 0.22 0.67
N VAL A 159 4.83 1.27 0.76
CA VAL A 159 5.26 2.58 1.28
C VAL A 159 5.54 2.53 2.78
N ASP A 160 4.75 1.76 3.54
CA ASP A 160 4.97 1.58 4.97
C ASP A 160 6.24 0.77 5.24
N ILE A 161 6.51 -0.26 4.43
CA ILE A 161 7.78 -0.99 4.46
C ILE A 161 8.96 -0.06 4.17
N MET A 162 8.81 0.86 3.20
CA MET A 162 9.84 1.83 2.84
C MET A 162 10.14 2.83 3.97
N ILE A 163 9.09 3.37 4.58
CA ILE A 163 9.19 4.33 5.68
C ILE A 163 9.76 3.64 6.92
N GLY A 164 9.22 2.48 7.29
CA GLY A 164 9.63 1.75 8.47
C GLY A 164 11.11 1.37 8.45
N SER A 165 11.61 0.88 7.30
CA SER A 165 13.02 0.46 7.20
C SER A 165 13.97 1.66 7.13
N ALA A 166 13.56 2.79 6.53
CA ALA A 166 14.35 4.03 6.57
C ALA A 166 14.41 4.65 7.98
N ALA A 167 13.28 4.63 8.69
CA ALA A 167 13.16 5.17 10.04
C ALA A 167 13.69 4.22 11.14
N ASN A 168 14.12 3.01 10.77
CA ASN A 168 14.48 1.92 11.68
C ASN A 168 13.38 1.62 12.72
N LEU A 169 12.11 1.70 12.27
CA LEU A 169 10.94 1.36 13.06
C LEU A 169 10.72 -0.16 13.00
N ASN A 170 10.19 -0.72 14.07
CA ASN A 170 9.82 -2.13 14.12
C ASN A 170 8.31 -2.31 13.83
N PHE A 171 7.87 -3.56 13.70
CA PHE A 171 6.47 -3.88 13.44
C PHE A 171 5.53 -3.38 14.55
N TYR A 172 5.98 -3.46 15.82
CA TYR A 172 5.21 -3.01 16.97
C TYR A 172 4.96 -1.50 16.94
N ASP A 173 5.94 -0.71 16.51
CA ASP A 173 5.80 0.75 16.40
C ASP A 173 4.62 1.11 15.49
N PHE A 174 4.48 0.43 14.34
CA PHE A 174 3.34 0.63 13.44
C PHE A 174 2.01 0.24 14.11
N ILE A 175 1.96 -0.89 14.82
CA ILE A 175 0.75 -1.28 15.54
C ILE A 175 0.38 -0.22 16.58
N TYR A 176 1.35 0.27 17.34
CA TYR A 176 1.12 1.26 18.39
C TYR A 176 0.69 2.62 17.81
N HIS A 177 1.33 3.07 16.74
CA HIS A 177 1.15 4.43 16.19
C HIS A 177 0.06 4.52 15.12
N MET A 178 -0.04 3.52 14.23
CA MET A 178 -0.83 3.58 13.01
C MET A 178 -2.17 2.84 13.09
N THR A 179 -2.24 1.73 13.82
CA THR A 179 -3.50 0.99 13.99
C THR A 179 -4.62 1.84 14.61
N PRO A 180 -4.40 2.64 15.69
CA PRO A 180 -5.50 3.40 16.29
C PRO A 180 -6.11 4.44 15.34
N ILE A 181 -5.27 5.15 14.59
CA ILE A 181 -5.75 6.11 13.58
C ILE A 181 -6.40 5.40 12.40
N SER A 182 -5.85 4.28 11.93
CA SER A 182 -6.49 3.46 10.89
C SER A 182 -7.92 3.05 11.29
N LEU A 183 -8.14 2.60 12.53
CA LEU A 183 -9.47 2.25 13.04
C LEU A 183 -10.44 3.44 13.07
N ILE A 184 -9.96 4.63 13.44
CA ILE A 184 -10.74 5.87 13.40
C ILE A 184 -11.14 6.17 11.94
N LEU A 185 -10.19 6.12 11.00
CA LEU A 185 -10.44 6.38 9.59
C LEU A 185 -11.37 5.34 8.97
N ILE A 186 -11.21 4.05 9.28
CA ILE A 186 -12.11 2.97 8.89
C ILE A 186 -13.54 3.28 9.34
N THR A 187 -13.70 3.66 10.61
CA THR A 187 -15.02 3.98 11.19
C THR A 187 -15.68 5.14 10.45
N VAL A 188 -14.94 6.24 10.24
CA VAL A 188 -15.44 7.40 9.50
C VAL A 188 -15.77 7.06 8.05
N ASN A 189 -14.89 6.30 7.38
CA ASN A 189 -15.10 5.85 6.01
C ASN A 189 -16.33 4.95 5.90
N THR A 190 -16.58 4.06 6.88
CA THR A 190 -17.79 3.24 6.93
C THR A 190 -19.04 4.12 6.96
N PHE A 191 -19.11 5.10 7.86
CA PHE A 191 -20.26 6.01 7.92
C PHE A 191 -20.45 6.83 6.65
N TYR A 192 -19.36 7.35 6.08
CA TYR A 192 -19.39 8.09 4.82
C TYR A 192 -19.97 7.25 3.67
N LEU A 193 -19.45 6.04 3.47
CA LEU A 193 -19.86 5.17 2.36
C LEU A 193 -21.28 4.63 2.53
N ILE A 194 -21.71 4.32 3.77
CA ILE A 194 -23.11 3.99 4.06
C ILE A 194 -24.00 5.15 3.64
N ASN A 195 -23.69 6.37 4.06
CA ASN A 195 -24.53 7.53 3.77
C ASN A 195 -24.58 7.85 2.28
N LEU A 196 -23.48 7.62 1.56
CA LEU A 196 -23.36 7.84 0.13
C LEU A 196 -24.12 6.77 -0.70
N PHE A 197 -23.98 5.50 -0.34
CA PHE A 197 -24.50 4.39 -1.14
C PHE A 197 -25.82 3.79 -0.64
N LYS A 198 -26.34 4.20 0.54
CA LYS A 198 -27.61 3.68 1.09
C LYS A 198 -28.76 3.72 0.10
N ASP A 199 -28.91 4.82 -0.65
CA ASP A 199 -30.08 5.00 -1.52
C ASP A 199 -29.91 4.22 -2.83
N THR A 200 -28.67 4.10 -3.32
CA THR A 200 -28.32 3.25 -4.47
C THR A 200 -28.52 1.77 -4.15
N LEU A 201 -28.14 1.35 -2.94
CA LEU A 201 -28.14 -0.05 -2.53
C LEU A 201 -29.48 -0.53 -1.95
N ARG A 202 -30.26 0.34 -1.30
CA ARG A 202 -31.62 0.01 -0.80
C ARG A 202 -32.63 -0.25 -1.91
N LYS A 203 -32.43 0.31 -3.10
CA LYS A 203 -33.30 0.09 -4.25
C LYS A 203 -33.13 -1.30 -4.88
N ASN A 204 -32.05 -2.01 -4.55
CA ASN A 204 -31.79 -3.35 -5.05
C ASN A 204 -32.51 -4.40 -4.19
N ASN A 205 -33.73 -4.75 -4.57
CA ASN A 205 -34.43 -5.90 -4.01
C ASN A 205 -33.83 -7.18 -4.60
N ILE A 206 -32.86 -7.77 -3.90
CA ILE A 206 -32.30 -9.07 -4.29
C ILE A 206 -33.41 -10.13 -4.15
N PRO A 207 -33.73 -10.89 -5.22
CA PRO A 207 -34.72 -11.95 -5.16
C PRO A 207 -34.44 -12.95 -4.05
N THR A 208 -35.45 -13.30 -3.26
CA THR A 208 -35.33 -14.22 -2.12
C THR A 208 -34.80 -15.60 -2.53
N GLU A 209 -35.06 -16.01 -3.78
CA GLU A 209 -34.52 -17.25 -4.35
C GLU A 209 -32.98 -17.23 -4.42
N ILE A 210 -32.38 -16.12 -4.86
CA ILE A 210 -30.92 -15.96 -4.94
C ILE A 210 -30.31 -16.00 -3.54
N ILE A 211 -30.92 -15.31 -2.57
CA ILE A 211 -30.50 -15.33 -1.16
C ILE A 211 -30.54 -16.77 -0.62
N SER A 212 -31.60 -17.52 -0.93
CA SER A 212 -31.75 -18.91 -0.50
C SER A 212 -30.69 -19.83 -1.11
N ARG A 213 -30.30 -19.61 -2.37
CA ARG A 213 -29.23 -20.35 -3.05
C ARG A 213 -27.87 -20.03 -2.45
N LEU A 214 -27.57 -18.76 -2.17
CA LEU A 214 -26.33 -18.33 -1.52
C LEU A 214 -26.18 -18.93 -0.12
N ASN A 215 -27.25 -18.97 0.68
CA ASN A 215 -27.23 -19.58 2.01
C ASN A 215 -26.95 -21.09 1.96
N LYS A 216 -27.31 -21.76 0.86
CA LYS A 216 -27.05 -23.20 0.64
C LYS A 216 -25.65 -23.52 0.13
N ILE A 217 -24.88 -22.53 -0.36
CA ILE A 217 -23.48 -22.75 -0.77
C ILE A 217 -22.69 -23.18 0.46
N ASP A 218 -21.97 -24.30 0.42
CA ASP A 218 -21.07 -24.65 1.51
C ASP A 218 -19.73 -23.92 1.32
N GLU A 219 -19.44 -22.91 2.15
CA GLU A 219 -18.21 -22.13 2.08
C GLU A 219 -16.95 -23.00 2.27
N LYS A 220 -17.05 -24.13 2.97
CA LYS A 220 -15.91 -25.04 3.16
C LYS A 220 -15.47 -25.68 1.86
N LYS A 221 -16.35 -25.78 0.87
CA LYS A 221 -16.00 -26.29 -0.47
C LYS A 221 -15.13 -25.32 -1.27
N ALA A 222 -15.03 -24.05 -0.85
CA ALA A 222 -14.08 -23.13 -1.44
C ALA A 222 -12.63 -23.41 -0.99
N ILE A 223 -12.42 -24.20 0.07
CA ILE A 223 -11.10 -24.66 0.48
C ILE A 223 -10.67 -25.76 -0.49
N THR A 224 -9.81 -25.40 -1.43
CA THR A 224 -9.25 -26.27 -2.47
C THR A 224 -8.28 -27.29 -1.87
N ASN A 225 -7.39 -26.84 -0.97
CA ASN A 225 -6.41 -27.68 -0.28
C ASN A 225 -6.47 -27.44 1.24
N PRO A 226 -7.13 -28.32 2.01
CA PRO A 226 -7.28 -28.14 3.47
C PRO A 226 -5.99 -28.17 4.27
N ALA A 227 -4.99 -28.94 3.83
CA ALA A 227 -3.69 -28.98 4.48
C ALA A 227 -2.97 -27.65 4.28
N LEU A 228 -2.91 -27.18 3.02
CA LEU A 228 -2.32 -25.89 2.69
C LEU A 228 -3.05 -24.75 3.41
N PHE A 229 -4.38 -24.75 3.48
CA PHE A 229 -5.16 -23.72 4.17
C PHE A 229 -4.77 -23.60 5.65
N LYS A 230 -4.65 -24.73 6.36
CA LYS A 230 -4.23 -24.73 7.76
C LYS A 230 -2.78 -24.29 7.92
N ASN A 231 -1.90 -24.75 7.04
CA ASN A 231 -0.48 -24.43 7.07
C ASN A 231 -0.23 -22.95 6.75
N SER A 232 -0.92 -22.37 5.77
CA SER A 232 -0.89 -20.94 5.45
C SER A 232 -1.34 -20.10 6.63
N LEU A 233 -2.46 -20.45 7.28
CA LEU A 233 -2.93 -19.73 8.48
C LEU A 233 -1.94 -19.84 9.66
N LEU A 234 -1.39 -21.03 9.88
CA LEU A 234 -0.41 -21.27 10.93
C LEU A 234 0.86 -20.45 10.69
N ILE A 235 1.41 -20.51 9.48
CA ILE A 235 2.63 -19.79 9.10
C ILE A 235 2.39 -18.29 9.12
N LEU A 236 1.25 -17.80 8.63
CA LEU A 236 0.89 -16.39 8.76
C LEU A 236 0.89 -15.94 10.21
N SER A 237 0.28 -16.74 11.09
CA SER A 237 0.23 -16.43 12.52
C SER A 237 1.64 -16.39 13.14
N ILE A 238 2.49 -17.36 12.80
CA ILE A 238 3.89 -17.41 13.25
C ILE A 238 4.66 -16.19 12.74
N VAL A 239 4.54 -15.86 11.45
CA VAL A 239 5.20 -14.70 10.83
C VAL A 239 4.75 -13.40 11.48
N LEU A 240 3.45 -13.20 11.70
CA LEU A 240 2.93 -11.99 12.36
C LEU A 240 3.39 -11.87 13.82
N ILE A 241 3.39 -12.98 14.57
CA ILE A 241 3.89 -13.00 15.96
C ILE A 241 5.40 -12.71 15.98
N ALA A 242 6.17 -13.36 15.10
CA ALA A 242 7.61 -13.14 14.99
C ALA A 242 7.92 -11.69 14.57
N SER A 243 7.17 -11.12 13.63
CA SER A 243 7.28 -9.72 13.23
C SER A 243 7.01 -8.79 14.41
N PHE A 244 5.96 -9.03 15.19
CA PHE A 244 5.65 -8.26 16.40
C PHE A 244 6.80 -8.27 17.42
N PHE A 245 7.44 -9.42 17.61
CA PHE A 245 8.58 -9.56 18.53
C PHE A 245 9.96 -9.36 17.88
N SER A 246 10.01 -8.90 16.62
CA SER A 246 11.24 -8.77 15.81
C SER A 246 12.35 -7.98 16.52
N HIS A 247 11.99 -6.89 17.21
CA HIS A 247 12.91 -6.06 17.98
C HIS A 247 13.50 -6.79 19.20
N ILE A 248 12.76 -7.72 19.83
CA ILE A 248 13.26 -8.48 20.98
C ILE A 248 14.21 -9.60 20.51
N ILE A 249 13.87 -10.24 19.40
CA ILE A 249 14.64 -11.36 18.84
C ILE A 249 15.81 -10.89 17.95
N ASN A 250 15.97 -9.58 17.72
CA ASN A 250 16.97 -8.96 16.85
C ASN A 250 17.03 -9.60 15.44
N LEU A 251 15.86 -9.87 14.85
CA LEU A 251 15.75 -10.39 13.49
C LEU A 251 15.13 -9.36 12.55
N ASN A 252 15.75 -9.20 11.38
CA ASN A 252 15.19 -8.41 10.29
C ASN A 252 13.89 -9.03 9.80
N LEU A 253 12.88 -8.19 9.55
CA LEU A 253 11.58 -8.63 9.02
C LEU A 253 11.74 -9.41 7.71
N ALA A 254 12.67 -9.03 6.82
CA ALA A 254 12.95 -9.80 5.61
C ALA A 254 13.22 -11.28 5.87
N ILE A 255 14.01 -11.60 6.91
CA ILE A 255 14.34 -12.98 7.26
C ILE A 255 13.09 -13.72 7.72
N ILE A 256 12.23 -13.06 8.50
CA ILE A 256 10.98 -13.64 9.01
C ILE A 256 10.04 -13.98 7.85
N TYR A 257 9.80 -13.03 6.93
CA TYR A 257 8.91 -13.23 5.79
C TYR A 257 9.45 -14.23 4.78
N LEU A 258 10.75 -14.16 4.44
CA LEU A 258 11.36 -15.14 3.53
C LEU A 258 11.36 -16.54 4.13
N SER A 259 11.62 -16.68 5.44
CA SER A 259 11.57 -17.98 6.12
C SER A 259 10.15 -18.55 6.10
N GLY A 260 9.14 -17.75 6.41
CA GLY A 260 7.74 -18.16 6.34
C GLY A 260 7.34 -18.60 4.92
N ALA A 261 7.75 -17.83 3.90
CA ALA A 261 7.51 -18.15 2.51
C ALA A 261 8.18 -19.46 2.08
N ILE A 262 9.44 -19.67 2.43
CA ILE A 262 10.19 -20.89 2.10
C ILE A 262 9.61 -22.11 2.81
N ILE A 263 9.25 -22.00 4.09
CA ILE A 263 8.62 -23.09 4.84
C ILE A 263 7.29 -23.46 4.16
N LEU A 264 6.48 -22.47 3.80
CA LEU A 264 5.20 -22.72 3.12
C LEU A 264 5.40 -23.36 1.74
N LEU A 265 6.40 -22.92 0.98
CA LEU A 265 6.76 -23.49 -0.32
C LEU A 265 7.22 -24.96 -0.22
N ILE A 266 8.00 -25.30 0.80
CA ILE A 266 8.43 -26.70 1.04
C ILE A 266 7.21 -27.58 1.39
N ILE A 267 6.29 -27.04 2.18
CA ILE A 267 5.10 -27.76 2.63
C ILE A 267 4.07 -27.95 1.50
N SER A 268 3.90 -26.94 0.64
CA SER A 268 2.88 -26.97 -0.40
C SER A 268 3.19 -28.00 -1.49
N GLN A 269 4.47 -28.36 -1.64
CA GLN A 269 4.97 -29.21 -2.74
C GLN A 269 4.63 -28.65 -4.13
N ASP A 270 4.29 -27.35 -4.20
CA ASP A 270 4.07 -26.67 -5.47
C ASP A 270 5.38 -26.61 -6.25
N ARG A 271 5.27 -26.47 -7.57
CA ARG A 271 6.44 -26.23 -8.40
C ARG A 271 6.94 -24.80 -8.16
N PRO A 272 8.15 -24.62 -7.60
CA PRO A 272 8.66 -23.28 -7.29
C PRO A 272 8.66 -22.36 -8.52
N ASP A 273 8.91 -22.92 -9.70
CA ASP A 273 8.91 -22.18 -10.97
C ASP A 273 7.55 -21.52 -11.27
N GLU A 274 6.43 -22.16 -10.93
CA GLU A 274 5.07 -21.63 -11.15
C GLU A 274 4.77 -20.48 -10.17
N ILE A 275 5.29 -20.56 -8.94
CA ILE A 275 5.18 -19.50 -7.94
C ILE A 275 6.06 -18.32 -8.33
N TYR A 276 7.32 -18.56 -8.73
CA TYR A 276 8.26 -17.52 -9.13
C TYR A 276 7.82 -16.76 -10.38
N ALA A 277 7.12 -17.43 -11.31
CA ALA A 277 6.53 -16.80 -12.48
C ALA A 277 5.36 -15.86 -12.14
N GLN A 278 4.70 -16.06 -10.99
CA GLN A 278 3.59 -15.22 -10.51
C GLN A 278 4.07 -13.99 -9.71
N ILE A 279 5.33 -13.94 -9.28
CA ILE A 279 5.89 -12.78 -8.57
C ILE A 279 5.86 -11.54 -9.47
N ASP A 280 5.42 -10.40 -8.91
CA ASP A 280 5.46 -9.13 -9.63
C ASP A 280 6.86 -8.50 -9.57
N TRP A 281 7.76 -9.02 -10.40
CA TRP A 281 9.14 -8.51 -10.54
C TRP A 281 9.20 -7.03 -10.93
N ARG A 282 8.13 -6.47 -11.51
CA ARG A 282 8.09 -5.05 -11.88
C ARG A 282 8.16 -4.17 -10.64
N VAL A 283 7.56 -4.58 -9.52
CA VAL A 283 7.65 -3.84 -8.24
C VAL A 283 9.08 -3.83 -7.72
N ILE A 284 9.79 -4.97 -7.82
CA ILE A 284 11.18 -5.10 -7.37
C ILE A 284 12.11 -4.19 -8.18
N PHE A 285 12.06 -4.27 -9.52
CA PHE A 285 12.88 -3.41 -10.38
C PHE A 285 12.52 -1.92 -10.24
N PHE A 286 11.25 -1.62 -9.99
CA PHE A 286 10.80 -0.26 -9.74
C PHE A 286 11.41 0.31 -8.45
N LEU A 287 11.37 -0.44 -7.34
CA LEU A 287 11.96 -0.01 -6.07
C LEU A 287 13.48 0.11 -6.15
N ILE A 288 14.17 -0.82 -6.82
CA ILE A 288 15.61 -0.71 -7.09
C ILE A 288 15.91 0.60 -7.84
N GLY A 289 15.16 0.86 -8.93
CA GLY A 289 15.34 2.07 -9.71
C GLY A 289 15.12 3.35 -8.90
N LEU A 290 14.03 3.41 -8.13
CA LEU A 290 13.71 4.57 -7.29
C LEU A 290 14.74 4.81 -6.19
N ASN A 291 15.26 3.75 -5.56
CA ASN A 291 16.30 3.87 -4.54
C ASN A 291 17.61 4.43 -5.12
N VAL A 292 18.03 3.95 -6.30
CA VAL A 292 19.23 4.47 -6.97
C VAL A 292 19.02 5.92 -7.42
N LEU A 293 17.84 6.27 -7.92
CA LEU A 293 17.48 7.65 -8.28
C LEU A 293 17.52 8.57 -7.05
N ALA A 294 16.90 8.15 -5.94
CA ALA A 294 16.94 8.89 -4.68
C ALA A 294 18.37 9.06 -4.16
N GLY A 295 19.19 8.00 -4.19
CA GLY A 295 20.60 8.05 -3.82
C GLY A 295 21.41 9.00 -4.71
N THR A 296 21.10 9.06 -6.01
CA THR A 296 21.72 10.02 -6.93
C THR A 296 21.43 11.47 -6.50
N LEU A 297 20.23 11.75 -5.97
CA LEU A 297 19.90 13.09 -5.46
C LEU A 297 20.65 13.44 -4.18
N VAL A 298 20.84 12.46 -3.29
CA VAL A 298 21.61 12.61 -2.05
C VAL A 298 23.06 12.93 -2.39
N GLU A 299 23.70 12.10 -3.22
CA GLU A 299 25.11 12.23 -3.60
C GLU A 299 25.45 13.55 -4.30
N ASN A 300 24.50 14.11 -5.06
CA ASN A 300 24.69 15.38 -5.76
C ASN A 300 24.30 16.61 -4.92
N GLY A 301 23.82 16.42 -3.69
CA GLY A 301 23.49 17.50 -2.74
C GLY A 301 22.14 18.18 -2.97
N LEU A 302 21.25 17.60 -3.80
CA LEU A 302 19.91 18.17 -3.99
C LEU A 302 19.08 18.08 -2.72
N ILE A 303 19.18 16.95 -2.02
CA ILE A 303 18.42 16.69 -0.79
C ILE A 303 18.78 17.72 0.29
N GLU A 304 20.07 18.07 0.44
CA GLU A 304 20.56 19.09 1.37
C GLU A 304 20.00 20.50 1.05
N ILE A 305 19.88 20.84 -0.24
CA ILE A 305 19.28 22.11 -0.67
C ILE A 305 17.79 22.16 -0.33
N ILE A 306 17.07 21.05 -0.52
CA ILE A 306 15.63 20.99 -0.26
C ILE A 306 15.36 21.01 1.25
N SER A 307 16.08 20.19 2.03
CA SER A 307 15.92 20.11 3.48
C SER A 307 16.22 21.44 4.17
N SER A 308 17.33 22.10 3.82
CA SER A 308 17.70 23.41 4.38
C SER A 308 16.67 24.50 4.07
N LYS A 309 16.13 24.51 2.85
CA LYS A 309 15.02 25.42 2.48
C LYS A 309 13.77 25.14 3.31
N LEU A 310 13.38 23.87 3.46
CA LEU A 310 12.24 23.48 4.27
C LEU A 310 12.41 23.90 5.73
N LEU A 311 13.59 23.66 6.33
CA LEU A 311 13.92 24.08 7.70
C LEU A 311 13.85 25.59 7.88
N SER A 312 14.43 26.36 6.95
CA SER A 312 14.40 27.82 6.99
C SER A 312 12.97 28.37 6.84
N PHE A 313 12.17 27.76 5.98
CA PHE A 313 10.79 28.16 5.74
C PHE A 313 9.88 27.80 6.91
N SER A 314 10.11 26.66 7.57
CA SER A 314 9.37 26.24 8.75
C SER A 314 9.80 26.97 10.03
N GLY A 315 10.91 27.70 10.01
CA GLY A 315 11.55 28.22 11.22
C GLY A 315 11.87 27.09 12.21
N GLU A 316 12.26 25.92 11.69
CA GLU A 316 12.51 24.70 12.48
C GLU A 316 11.32 24.23 13.36
N ASN A 317 10.11 24.73 13.10
CA ASN A 317 8.93 24.36 13.84
C ASN A 317 8.45 22.95 13.44
N LEU A 318 8.54 22.01 14.39
CA LEU A 318 8.16 20.62 14.19
C LEU A 318 6.69 20.44 13.77
N ASN A 319 5.78 21.25 14.32
CA ASN A 319 4.36 21.17 13.98
C ASN A 319 4.15 21.55 12.51
N PHE A 320 4.79 22.64 12.08
CA PHE A 320 4.70 23.09 10.70
C PHE A 320 5.32 22.08 9.72
N LEU A 321 6.48 21.51 10.05
CA LEU A 321 7.10 20.44 9.26
C LEU A 321 6.20 19.19 9.17
N SER A 322 5.55 18.81 10.27
CA SER A 322 4.64 17.66 10.31
C SER A 322 3.41 17.89 9.45
N PHE A 323 2.80 19.09 9.52
CA PHE A 323 1.64 19.43 8.71
C PHE A 323 1.96 19.56 7.22
N ILE A 324 3.11 20.14 6.87
CA ILE A 324 3.57 20.18 5.48
C ILE A 324 3.84 18.77 4.97
N THR A 325 4.51 17.92 5.76
CA THR A 325 4.81 16.54 5.35
C THR A 325 3.52 15.76 5.11
N LEU A 326 2.55 15.84 6.01
CA LEU A 326 1.24 15.19 5.86
C LEU A 326 0.47 15.74 4.64
N GLY A 327 0.42 17.06 4.49
CA GLY A 327 -0.31 17.71 3.41
C GLY A 327 0.29 17.42 2.04
N LEU A 328 1.59 17.66 1.86
CA LEU A 328 2.27 17.40 0.59
C LEU A 328 2.18 15.93 0.21
N SER A 329 2.42 15.00 1.14
CA SER A 329 2.30 13.57 0.83
C SER A 329 0.86 13.16 0.48
N THR A 330 -0.16 13.73 1.14
CA THR A 330 -1.57 13.48 0.80
C THR A 330 -1.92 13.97 -0.59
N PHE A 331 -1.66 15.24 -0.88
CA PHE A 331 -2.08 15.83 -2.15
C PHE A 331 -1.24 15.31 -3.32
N MET A 332 0.07 15.15 -3.16
CA MET A 332 0.90 14.56 -4.22
C MET A 332 0.49 13.12 -4.51
N SER A 333 0.30 12.29 -3.48
CA SER A 333 -0.11 10.89 -3.66
C SER A 333 -1.56 10.73 -4.13
N SER A 334 -2.36 11.80 -4.12
CA SER A 334 -3.70 11.81 -4.75
C SER A 334 -3.62 11.80 -6.27
N PHE A 335 -2.62 12.47 -6.84
CA PHE A 335 -2.50 12.63 -8.29
C PHE A 335 -1.39 11.75 -8.91
N PHE A 336 -0.45 11.30 -8.08
CA PHE A 336 0.70 10.51 -8.47
C PHE A 336 0.77 9.23 -7.65
N ASP A 337 1.44 8.22 -8.18
CA ASP A 337 1.74 6.99 -7.46
C ASP A 337 2.49 7.33 -6.14
N ASN A 338 2.00 6.81 -5.02
CA ASN A 338 2.54 7.08 -3.70
C ASN A 338 3.99 6.58 -3.50
N ILE A 339 4.41 5.51 -4.19
CA ILE A 339 5.74 4.92 -4.01
C ILE A 339 6.87 5.91 -4.42
N PRO A 340 6.87 6.52 -5.63
CA PRO A 340 7.84 7.54 -6.00
C PRO A 340 7.86 8.76 -5.07
N ILE A 341 6.70 9.19 -4.56
CA ILE A 341 6.59 10.34 -3.66
C ILE A 341 7.28 10.03 -2.33
N VAL A 342 7.03 8.86 -1.76
CA VAL A 342 7.67 8.41 -0.51
C VAL A 342 9.18 8.21 -0.71
N ALA A 343 9.60 7.62 -1.84
CA ALA A 343 11.02 7.45 -2.17
C ALA A 343 11.81 8.76 -2.19
N LEU A 344 11.20 9.86 -2.68
CA LEU A 344 11.82 11.19 -2.68
C LEU A 344 11.79 11.85 -1.30
N THR A 345 10.77 11.57 -0.50
CA THR A 345 10.55 12.26 0.78
C THR A 345 11.37 11.66 1.91
N ILE A 346 11.61 10.33 1.90
CA ILE A 346 12.46 9.64 2.87
C ILE A 346 13.82 10.33 3.08
N PRO A 347 14.66 10.55 2.05
CA PRO A 347 15.98 11.16 2.25
C PRO A 347 15.87 12.62 2.71
N ILE A 348 14.78 13.33 2.41
CA ILE A 348 14.53 14.68 2.92
C ILE A 348 14.29 14.64 4.44
N ILE A 349 13.46 13.71 4.91
CA ILE A 349 13.20 13.53 6.36
C ILE A 349 14.46 13.06 7.08
N GLU A 350 15.23 12.12 6.52
CA GLU A 350 16.52 11.68 7.10
C GLU A 350 17.48 12.87 7.25
N ASN A 351 17.61 13.70 6.22
CA ASN A 351 18.48 14.86 6.27
C ASN A 351 18.01 15.88 7.32
N ILE A 352 16.69 16.13 7.43
CA ILE A 352 16.11 16.97 8.48
C ILE A 352 16.36 16.36 9.88
N SER A 353 16.29 15.03 10.00
CA SER A 353 16.60 14.28 11.24
C SER A 353 18.01 14.48 11.74
N HIS A 354 18.98 14.61 10.84
CA HIS A 354 20.36 14.90 11.24
C HIS A 354 20.54 16.32 11.80
N HIS A 355 19.69 17.27 11.43
CA HIS A 355 19.78 18.66 11.88
C HIS A 355 19.05 18.92 13.22
N LEU A 356 17.84 18.36 13.40
CA LEU A 356 17.01 18.63 14.60
C LEU A 356 17.04 17.50 15.65
N GLY A 357 17.70 16.37 15.36
CA GLY A 357 17.77 15.19 16.25
C GLY A 357 16.70 14.12 15.97
N SER A 358 17.09 12.85 16.08
CA SER A 358 16.31 11.68 15.61
C SER A 358 15.05 11.38 16.42
N THR A 359 15.06 11.56 17.74
CA THR A 359 13.90 11.30 18.60
C THR A 359 12.76 12.29 18.37
N THR A 360 13.10 13.53 17.98
CA THR A 360 12.14 14.63 17.78
C THR A 360 11.37 14.48 16.46
N ILE A 361 11.90 13.74 15.48
CA ILE A 361 11.38 13.69 14.10
C ILE A 361 10.55 12.45 13.78
N THR A 362 10.35 11.55 14.74
CA THR A 362 9.48 10.37 14.59
C THR A 362 8.08 10.71 14.08
N VAL A 363 7.56 11.89 14.43
CA VAL A 363 6.28 12.41 13.93
C VAL A 363 6.25 12.64 12.42
N LEU A 364 7.37 13.01 11.78
CA LEU A 364 7.42 13.21 10.32
C LEU A 364 7.26 11.89 9.57
N TRP A 365 7.78 10.78 10.12
CA TRP A 365 7.60 9.45 9.56
C TRP A 365 6.13 9.04 9.58
N TRP A 366 5.43 9.26 10.69
CA TRP A 366 3.99 9.01 10.80
C TRP A 366 3.16 9.93 9.92
N ALA A 367 3.53 11.21 9.81
CA ALA A 367 2.89 12.16 8.91
C ALA A 367 3.04 11.74 7.43
N LEU A 368 4.22 11.26 7.03
CA LEU A 368 4.46 10.74 5.68
C LEU A 368 3.66 9.47 5.43
N ALA A 369 3.66 8.51 6.36
CA ALA A 369 2.92 7.26 6.23
C ALA A 369 1.41 7.49 6.13
N LEU A 370 0.85 8.35 6.99
CA LEU A 370 -0.54 8.75 6.94
C LEU A 370 -0.87 9.43 5.61
N GLY A 371 -0.08 10.43 5.22
CA GLY A 371 -0.41 11.23 4.06
C GLY A 371 -0.27 10.45 2.76
N ALA A 372 0.76 9.61 2.61
CA ALA A 372 0.93 8.79 1.41
C ALA A 372 -0.24 7.82 1.20
N ASN A 373 -0.69 7.12 2.24
CA ASN A 373 -1.78 6.14 2.16
C ASN A 373 -3.17 6.79 2.05
N ILE A 374 -3.41 7.89 2.76
CA ILE A 374 -4.66 8.66 2.63
C ILE A 374 -4.74 9.28 1.23
N GLY A 375 -3.64 9.87 0.78
CA GLY A 375 -3.49 10.45 -0.54
C GLY A 375 -3.73 9.44 -1.66
N ALA A 376 -3.21 8.21 -1.54
CA ALA A 376 -3.38 7.16 -2.54
C ALA A 376 -4.84 6.88 -2.94
N ASN A 377 -5.81 7.24 -2.10
CA ASN A 377 -7.24 7.13 -2.39
C ASN A 377 -7.83 8.30 -3.19
N GLY A 378 -7.11 9.40 -3.42
CA GLY A 378 -7.67 10.62 -4.01
C GLY A 378 -8.13 10.45 -5.46
N THR A 379 -7.39 9.65 -6.23
CA THR A 379 -7.73 9.29 -7.61
C THR A 379 -7.37 7.82 -7.88
N LEU A 380 -7.84 7.28 -9.02
CA LEU A 380 -7.43 5.94 -9.46
C LEU A 380 -5.92 5.83 -9.72
N ILE A 381 -5.20 6.94 -9.88
CA ILE A 381 -3.77 6.96 -10.19
C ILE A 381 -2.90 6.86 -8.93
N GLY A 382 -3.46 7.17 -7.75
CA GLY A 382 -2.69 7.34 -6.51
C GLY A 382 -1.89 6.11 -6.07
N THR A 383 -2.30 4.91 -6.49
CA THR A 383 -1.54 3.67 -6.28
C THR A 383 -1.79 2.65 -7.39
N ALA A 384 -0.86 1.70 -7.53
CA ALA A 384 -0.95 0.58 -8.46
C ALA A 384 -2.19 -0.29 -8.23
N SER A 385 -2.56 -0.49 -6.96
CA SER A 385 -3.62 -1.38 -6.54
C SER A 385 -5.00 -0.87 -7.01
N ASN A 386 -5.25 0.44 -6.93
CA ASN A 386 -6.45 1.11 -7.48
C ASN A 386 -6.60 0.83 -8.97
N LEU A 387 -5.50 0.93 -9.72
CA LEU A 387 -5.48 0.69 -11.16
C LEU A 387 -5.74 -0.77 -11.50
N ILE A 388 -5.24 -1.71 -10.69
CA ILE A 388 -5.48 -3.14 -10.87
C ILE A 388 -6.98 -3.43 -10.72
N VAL A 389 -7.64 -2.89 -9.69
CA VAL A 389 -9.08 -3.05 -9.53
C VAL A 389 -9.84 -2.42 -10.71
N ALA A 390 -9.43 -1.24 -11.17
CA ALA A 390 -10.05 -0.60 -12.34
C ALA A 390 -9.88 -1.44 -13.62
N ASP A 391 -8.71 -2.02 -13.88
CA ASP A 391 -8.41 -2.87 -15.03
C ASP A 391 -9.21 -4.19 -14.99
N ILE A 392 -9.34 -4.81 -13.80
CA ILE A 392 -10.19 -5.98 -13.60
C ILE A 392 -11.65 -5.65 -13.88
N ALA A 393 -12.14 -4.51 -13.38
CA ALA A 393 -13.51 -4.05 -13.59
C ALA A 393 -13.78 -3.77 -15.08
N GLU A 394 -12.85 -3.12 -15.77
CA GLU A 394 -12.93 -2.86 -17.21
C GLU A 394 -12.96 -4.14 -18.04
N LYS A 395 -12.07 -5.11 -17.74
CA LYS A 395 -12.05 -6.44 -18.39
C LYS A 395 -13.35 -7.23 -18.21
N ASN A 396 -14.10 -6.94 -17.15
CA ASN A 396 -15.40 -7.55 -16.86
C ASN A 396 -16.59 -6.67 -17.32
N ASN A 397 -16.37 -5.70 -18.20
CA ASN A 397 -17.39 -4.78 -18.73
C ASN A 397 -18.12 -3.95 -17.65
N GLN A 398 -17.44 -3.66 -16.54
CA GLN A 398 -17.93 -2.85 -15.42
C GLN A 398 -16.94 -1.73 -15.08
N PRO A 399 -16.56 -0.86 -16.04
CA PRO A 399 -15.50 0.11 -15.84
C PRO A 399 -15.80 1.08 -14.69
N ILE A 400 -14.79 1.42 -13.90
CA ILE A 400 -14.87 2.44 -12.85
C ILE A 400 -14.58 3.80 -13.50
N PRO A 401 -15.58 4.69 -13.71
CA PRO A 401 -15.32 5.96 -14.37
C PRO A 401 -14.42 6.83 -13.50
N PHE A 402 -13.34 7.35 -14.07
CA PHE A 402 -12.33 8.12 -13.33
C PHE A 402 -12.95 9.25 -12.49
N TRP A 403 -13.77 10.09 -13.11
CA TRP A 403 -14.40 11.22 -12.42
C TRP A 403 -15.45 10.80 -11.39
N TYR A 404 -16.07 9.63 -11.58
CA TYR A 404 -16.96 9.08 -10.57
C TYR A 404 -16.17 8.65 -9.33
N PHE A 405 -15.05 7.94 -9.52
CA PHE A 405 -14.15 7.58 -8.42
C PHE A 405 -13.68 8.83 -7.66
N VAL A 406 -13.17 9.84 -8.36
CA VAL A 406 -12.69 11.09 -7.74
C VAL A 406 -13.79 11.78 -6.94
N LYS A 407 -15.01 11.86 -7.47
CA LYS A 407 -16.15 12.48 -6.79
C LYS A 407 -16.52 11.76 -5.48
N VAL A 408 -16.31 10.45 -5.41
CA VAL A 408 -16.55 9.63 -4.22
C VAL A 408 -15.38 9.70 -3.24
N ALA A 409 -14.16 9.54 -3.73
CA ALA A 409 -13.00 9.31 -2.88
C ALA A 409 -12.31 10.61 -2.43
N LEU A 410 -12.24 11.65 -3.26
CA LEU A 410 -11.54 12.89 -2.91
C LEU A 410 -12.15 13.62 -1.70
N PRO A 411 -13.49 13.75 -1.53
CA PRO A 411 -14.06 14.31 -0.31
C PRO A 411 -13.68 13.51 0.94
N LEU A 412 -13.57 12.19 0.80
CA LEU A 412 -13.16 11.30 1.88
C LEU A 412 -11.67 11.46 2.23
N VAL A 413 -10.82 11.65 1.23
CA VAL A 413 -9.39 11.98 1.43
C VAL A 413 -9.23 13.29 2.19
N ILE A 414 -9.99 14.34 1.81
CA ILE A 414 -9.97 15.63 2.52
C ILE A 414 -10.41 15.45 3.98
N LEU A 415 -11.48 14.69 4.21
CA LEU A 415 -11.95 14.39 5.57
C LEU A 415 -10.88 13.65 6.40
N ASN A 416 -10.29 12.60 5.83
CA ASN A 416 -9.25 11.79 6.49
C ASN A 416 -7.97 12.59 6.74
N PHE A 417 -7.63 13.52 5.84
CA PHE A 417 -6.52 14.46 6.02
C PHE A 417 -6.74 15.35 7.25
N PHE A 418 -7.92 15.96 7.41
CA PHE A 418 -8.20 16.80 8.58
C PHE A 418 -8.24 15.99 9.88
N ILE A 419 -8.80 14.78 9.87
CA ILE A 419 -8.77 13.88 11.02
C ILE A 419 -7.32 13.55 11.39
N SER A 420 -6.48 13.27 10.40
CA SER A 420 -5.06 12.94 10.61
C SER A 420 -4.26 14.14 11.09
N LEU A 421 -4.55 15.36 10.61
CA LEU A 421 -3.96 16.60 11.13
C LEU A 421 -4.24 16.75 12.63
N ILE A 422 -5.51 16.63 13.03
CA ILE A 422 -5.93 16.75 14.43
C ILE A 422 -5.29 15.63 15.25
N TYR A 423 -5.29 14.40 14.75
CA TYR A 423 -4.71 13.25 15.43
C TYR A 423 -3.21 13.40 15.67
N VAL A 424 -2.46 13.77 14.63
CA VAL A 424 -1.01 13.99 14.71
C VAL A 424 -0.70 15.11 15.71
N TYR A 425 -1.48 16.19 15.67
CA TYR A 425 -1.34 17.29 16.63
C TYR A 425 -1.54 16.83 18.08
N LEU A 426 -2.67 16.19 18.38
CA LEU A 426 -3.01 15.76 19.73
C LEU A 426 -2.13 14.62 20.27
N ARG A 427 -1.58 13.77 19.40
CA ARG A 427 -0.80 12.61 19.83
C ARG A 427 0.68 12.91 19.98
N TYR A 428 1.23 13.81 19.16
CA TYR A 428 2.68 14.00 19.07
C TYR A 428 3.16 15.44 19.29
N LEU A 429 2.28 16.44 19.21
CA LEU A 429 2.66 17.85 19.16
C LEU A 429 2.01 18.72 20.26
N THR A 430 1.28 18.08 21.19
CA THR A 430 0.79 18.65 22.45
C THR A 430 1.54 18.00 23.61
#